data_AF-A0A2W4K388-F1
#
_entry.id   AF-A0A2W4K388-F1
#
_cell.length_a   1.000
_cell.length_b   1.000
_cell.length_c   1.000
_cell.angle_alpha   90.00
_cell.angle_beta   90.00
_cell.angle_gamma   90.00
#
_symmetry.space_group_name_H-M   'P 1'
#
loop_
_entity.id
_entity.type
_entity.pdbx_description
1 polymer ?
#
loop_
_entity_poly.entity_id
_entity_poly.type
_entity_poly.pdbx_seq_one_letter_code
_entity_poly.pdbx_strand_id
1 'polypeptide(L)'
;MIKPVVESLEKFYGKNGESIRVFYAPGRVNLIGEHTDYNGGYVFPCAIDYGTYAAIRKRNDRRIFLASLNFDLKVELDSDHIFYDKGHDWANYPKG
;
A
#
# COMPACT_ATOMS: atom_id res chain seq x y z
N MET A 1 14.65 4.21 -3.28
CA MET A 1 13.40 3.41 -3.22
C MET A 1 12.40 3.73 -4.33
N ILE A 2 12.26 4.99 -4.77
CA ILE A 2 11.29 5.38 -5.83
C ILE A 2 11.50 4.62 -7.16
N LYS A 3 12.75 4.56 -7.64
CA LYS A 3 13.07 3.90 -8.92
C LYS A 3 12.68 2.40 -8.96
N PRO A 4 13.05 1.57 -7.97
CA PRO A 4 12.63 0.17 -7.91
C PRO A 4 11.12 -0.09 -7.99
N VAL A 5 10.30 0.70 -7.30
CA VAL A 5 8.83 0.49 -7.29
C VAL A 5 8.18 0.87 -8.62
N VAL A 6 8.68 1.92 -9.28
CA VAL A 6 8.20 2.33 -10.61
C VAL A 6 8.58 1.30 -11.67
N GLU A 7 9.85 0.89 -11.71
CA GLU A 7 10.34 -0.13 -12.65
C GLU A 7 9.60 -1.46 -12.48
N SER A 8 9.32 -1.84 -11.23
CA SER A 8 8.59 -3.09 -10.96
C SER A 8 7.12 -3.02 -11.37
N LEU A 9 6.46 -1.87 -11.22
CA LEU A 9 5.09 -1.67 -11.72
C LEU A 9 5.04 -1.88 -13.24
N GLU A 10 5.99 -1.29 -13.98
CA GLU A 10 6.08 -1.46 -15.43
C GLU A 10 6.44 -2.91 -15.81
N LYS A 11 7.35 -3.55 -15.07
CA LYS A 11 7.73 -4.95 -15.29
C LYS A 11 6.55 -5.90 -15.08
N PHE A 12 5.72 -5.67 -14.06
CA PHE A 12 4.61 -6.56 -13.73
C PHE A 12 3.36 -6.32 -14.57
N TYR A 13 3.08 -5.07 -14.94
CA TYR A 13 1.79 -4.69 -15.54
C TYR A 13 1.91 -3.91 -16.85
N GLY A 14 3.11 -3.83 -17.43
CA GLY A 14 3.37 -3.14 -18.69
C GLY A 14 3.22 -1.63 -18.61
N LYS A 15 3.10 -0.97 -19.76
CA LYS A 15 2.80 0.47 -19.90
C LYS A 15 1.40 0.64 -20.50
N ASN A 16 0.67 1.68 -20.10
CA ASN A 16 -0.68 1.98 -20.64
C ASN A 16 -0.86 3.45 -21.05
N GLY A 17 0.24 4.21 -21.17
CA GLY A 17 0.20 5.65 -21.51
C GLY A 17 -0.16 6.59 -20.35
N GLU A 18 -0.73 6.07 -19.27
CA GLU A 18 -1.01 6.86 -18.07
C GLU A 18 0.25 7.13 -17.24
N SER A 19 0.28 8.27 -16.57
CA SER A 19 1.38 8.64 -15.67
C SER A 19 1.40 7.77 -14.41
N ILE A 20 2.60 7.36 -13.99
CA ILE A 20 2.82 6.70 -12.69
C ILE A 20 3.02 7.78 -11.63
N ARG A 21 2.25 7.69 -10.54
CA ARG A 21 2.41 8.53 -9.35
C ARG A 21 3.00 7.70 -8.22
N VAL A 22 3.87 8.31 -7.44
CA VAL A 22 4.52 7.63 -6.30
C VAL A 22 4.13 8.34 -5.01
N PHE A 23 3.73 7.55 -4.03
CA PHE A 23 3.37 8.00 -2.69
C PHE A 23 4.29 7.34 -1.67
N TYR A 24 4.48 7.99 -0.53
CA TYR A 24 5.26 7.49 0.60
C TYR A 24 4.46 7.67 1.89
N ALA A 25 4.41 6.63 2.72
CA ALA A 25 3.85 6.67 4.06
C ALA A 25 4.94 6.20 5.05
N PRO A 26 5.36 7.04 6.02
CA PRO A 26 6.36 6.63 7.00
C PRO A 26 5.77 5.64 8.00
N GLY A 27 6.62 4.74 8.49
CA GLY A 27 6.37 4.04 9.73
C GLY A 27 6.44 5.00 10.91
N ARG A 28 6.09 4.49 12.09
CA ARG A 28 6.09 5.30 13.32
C ARG A 28 6.61 4.49 14.50
N VAL A 29 7.26 5.20 15.41
CA VAL A 29 7.50 4.76 16.78
C VAL A 29 6.63 5.58 17.72
N ASN A 30 6.25 5.00 18.84
CA ASN A 30 5.61 5.75 19.90
C ASN A 30 6.67 6.07 20.96
N LEU A 31 6.81 7.35 21.32
CA LEU A 31 7.82 7.77 22.29
C LEU A 31 7.33 7.54 23.73
N ILE A 32 6.04 7.78 23.96
CA ILE A 32 5.34 7.55 25.22
C ILE A 32 3.82 7.46 25.00
N GLY A 33 3.11 6.82 25.93
CA GLY A 33 1.67 6.60 25.85
C GLY A 33 1.35 5.27 25.18
N GLU A 34 1.94 4.17 25.66
CA GLU A 34 1.58 2.83 25.19
C GLU A 34 0.25 2.41 25.80
N HIS A 35 -0.58 1.71 25.03
CA HIS A 35 -1.88 1.19 25.46
C HIS A 35 -2.89 2.25 25.93
N THR A 36 -2.67 3.53 25.64
CA THR A 36 -3.59 4.62 26.04
C THR A 36 -4.54 5.02 24.92
N ASP A 37 -4.18 4.80 23.66
CA ASP A 37 -4.93 5.17 22.46
C ASP A 37 -6.35 4.58 22.44
N TYR A 38 -6.47 3.27 22.64
CA TYR A 38 -7.77 2.60 22.69
C TYR A 38 -8.52 2.79 24.02
N ASN A 39 -7.93 3.51 24.98
CA ASN A 39 -8.53 3.88 26.26
C ASN A 39 -8.87 5.38 26.35
N GLY A 40 -8.75 6.13 25.24
CA GLY A 40 -9.04 7.57 25.20
C GLY A 40 -7.98 8.47 25.86
N GLY A 41 -6.79 7.94 26.14
CA GLY A 41 -5.65 8.71 26.62
C GLY A 41 -4.85 9.36 25.49
N TYR A 42 -3.85 10.16 25.87
CA TYR A 42 -2.94 10.79 24.93
C TYR A 42 -1.80 9.85 24.51
N VAL A 43 -1.27 10.08 23.32
CA VAL A 43 -0.09 9.40 22.76
C VAL A 43 0.89 10.43 22.21
N PHE A 44 2.18 10.10 22.18
CA PHE A 44 3.20 10.97 21.56
C PHE A 44 4.05 10.19 20.53
N PRO A 45 3.50 9.93 19.34
CA PRO A 45 4.21 9.22 18.30
C PRO A 45 5.12 10.13 17.47
N CYS A 46 6.09 9.52 16.80
CA CYS A 46 6.96 10.17 15.83
C CYS A 46 7.07 9.31 14.57
N ALA A 47 6.99 9.96 13.41
CA ALA A 47 7.31 9.32 12.13
C ALA A 47 8.82 9.04 12.06
N ILE A 48 9.19 7.92 11.45
CA ILE A 48 10.59 7.57 11.19
C ILE A 48 10.89 7.63 9.70
N ASP A 49 12.17 7.62 9.35
CA ASP A 49 12.64 7.70 7.97
C ASP A 49 12.36 6.42 7.14
N TYR A 50 11.97 5.33 7.81
CA TYR A 50 11.55 4.08 7.18
C TYR A 50 10.05 4.06 6.93
N GLY A 51 9.62 3.61 5.76
CA GLY A 51 8.21 3.56 5.40
C GLY A 51 7.95 2.81 4.10
N THR A 52 6.71 2.89 3.65
CA THR A 52 6.21 2.18 2.47
C THR A 52 6.05 3.13 1.30
N TYR A 53 6.61 2.76 0.15
CA TYR A 53 6.39 3.45 -1.11
C TYR A 53 5.33 2.72 -1.94
N ALA A 54 4.40 3.46 -2.53
CA ALA A 54 3.40 2.94 -3.46
C ALA A 54 3.51 3.65 -4.80
N ALA A 55 3.85 2.91 -5.86
CA ALA A 55 3.72 3.38 -7.24
C ALA A 55 2.33 2.98 -7.74
N ILE A 56 1.57 3.94 -8.26
CA ILE A 56 0.18 3.75 -8.69
C ILE A 56 0.00 4.38 -10.07
N ARG A 57 -0.69 3.67 -10.95
CA ARG A 57 -1.09 4.14 -12.27
C ARG A 57 -2.56 3.85 -12.48
N LYS A 58 -3.29 4.83 -13.01
CA LYS A 58 -4.71 4.64 -13.32
C LYS A 58 -4.88 3.61 -14.44
N ARG A 59 -6.00 2.90 -14.38
CA ARG A 59 -6.50 2.04 -15.44
C ARG A 59 -7.81 2.61 -15.96
N ASN A 60 -8.17 2.25 -17.19
CA ASN A 60 -9.42 2.67 -17.85
C ASN A 60 -10.53 1.61 -17.72
N ASP A 61 -10.27 0.54 -16.97
CA ASP A 61 -11.22 -0.50 -16.61
C ASP A 61 -11.50 -0.47 -15.10
N ARG A 62 -12.40 -1.34 -14.64
CA ARG A 62 -12.76 -1.49 -13.22
C ARG A 62 -11.85 -2.48 -12.48
N ARG A 63 -10.66 -2.76 -13.00
CA ARG A 63 -9.76 -3.74 -12.38
C ARG A 63 -8.73 -3.04 -11.51
N ILE A 64 -8.41 -3.65 -10.37
CA ILE A 64 -7.34 -3.22 -9.47
C ILE A 64 -6.31 -4.34 -9.39
N PHE A 65 -5.06 -4.03 -9.72
CA PHE A 65 -3.94 -4.98 -9.63
C PHE A 65 -2.97 -4.53 -8.55
N LEU A 66 -2.64 -5.44 -7.64
CA LEU A 66 -1.80 -5.19 -6.47
C LEU A 66 -0.62 -6.16 -6.47
N ALA A 67 0.58 -5.61 -6.27
CA ALA A 67 1.81 -6.37 -6.06
C ALA A 67 2.65 -5.70 -4.97
N SER A 68 3.40 -6.50 -4.24
CA SER A 68 4.42 -6.06 -3.30
C SER A 68 5.80 -6.51 -3.79
N LEU A 69 6.84 -5.77 -3.43
CA LEU A 69 8.24 -6.22 -3.65
C LEU A 69 8.75 -7.10 -2.51
N ASN A 70 7.96 -7.21 -1.44
CA ASN A 70 8.30 -7.96 -0.23
C ASN A 70 7.65 -9.35 -0.21
N PHE A 71 6.66 -9.58 -1.07
CA PHE A 71 5.87 -10.82 -1.12
C PHE A 71 5.58 -11.23 -2.57
N ASP A 72 5.56 -12.53 -2.83
CA ASP A 72 5.29 -13.06 -4.18
C ASP A 72 3.82 -12.98 -4.59
N LEU A 73 2.90 -12.92 -3.61
CA LEU A 73 1.46 -12.86 -3.87
C LEU A 73 1.08 -11.58 -4.62
N LYS A 74 0.48 -11.77 -5.81
CA LYS A 74 -0.17 -10.72 -6.60
C LYS A 74 -1.68 -10.93 -6.57
N VAL A 75 -2.41 -9.83 -6.49
CA VAL A 75 -3.86 -9.85 -6.36
C VAL A 75 -4.50 -8.98 -7.43
N GLU A 76 -5.54 -9.50 -8.04
CA GLU A 76 -6.36 -8.81 -9.03
C GLU A 76 -7.82 -8.89 -8.58
N LEU A 77 -8.50 -7.75 -8.60
CA LEU A 77 -9.91 -7.67 -8.22
C LEU A 77 -10.67 -6.65 -9.06
N ASP A 78 -11.99 -6.70 -8.96
CA ASP A 78 -12.89 -5.69 -9.50
C ASP A 78 -13.14 -4.58 -8.46
N SER A 79 -13.14 -3.32 -8.89
CA SER A 79 -13.35 -2.15 -8.03
C SER A 79 -14.75 -2.11 -7.41
N ASP A 80 -15.72 -2.80 -7.99
CA ASP A 80 -17.08 -2.90 -7.46
C ASP A 80 -17.20 -4.02 -6.42
N HIS A 81 -16.17 -4.86 -6.23
CA HIS A 81 -16.17 -6.03 -5.34
C HIS A 81 -14.98 -6.01 -4.38
N ILE A 82 -14.98 -5.04 -3.48
CA ILE A 82 -13.93 -4.85 -2.47
C ILE A 82 -14.42 -5.43 -1.13
N PHE A 83 -14.05 -6.67 -0.87
CA PHE A 83 -14.37 -7.39 0.37
C PHE A 83 -13.12 -8.06 0.94
N TYR A 84 -13.13 -8.28 2.26
CA TYR A 84 -12.12 -9.08 2.92
C TYR A 84 -12.11 -10.49 2.34
N ASP A 85 -10.91 -10.99 2.05
CA ASP A 85 -10.69 -12.36 1.63
C ASP A 85 -9.39 -12.86 2.27
N LYS A 86 -9.49 -13.96 3.01
CA LYS A 86 -8.35 -14.56 3.69
C LYS A 86 -7.21 -14.92 2.72
N GLY A 87 -7.51 -15.31 1.49
CA GLY A 87 -6.53 -15.64 0.46
C GLY A 87 -5.81 -14.44 -0.13
N HIS A 88 -6.35 -13.22 0.05
CA HIS A 88 -5.71 -11.99 -0.39
C HIS A 88 -4.65 -11.46 0.59
N ASP A 89 -4.58 -12.02 1.80
CA ASP A 89 -3.55 -11.73 2.81
C ASP A 89 -3.20 -10.23 2.93
N TRP A 90 -1.96 -9.83 2.63
CA TRP A 90 -1.50 -8.44 2.69
C TRP A 90 -2.31 -7.48 1.79
N ALA A 91 -2.90 -7.97 0.70
CA ALA A 91 -3.63 -7.14 -0.23
C ALA A 91 -4.98 -6.68 0.34
N ASN A 92 -5.43 -7.18 1.49
CA ASN A 92 -6.60 -6.65 2.17
C ASN A 92 -6.38 -5.22 2.71
N TYR A 93 -5.16 -4.87 3.14
CA TYR A 93 -4.86 -3.52 3.66
C TYR A 93 -5.14 -2.38 2.65
N PRO A 94 -4.65 -2.42 1.39
CA PRO A 94 -4.98 -1.38 0.41
C PRO A 94 -6.40 -1.49 -0.17
N LYS A 95 -7.12 -2.60 0.06
CA LYS A 95 -8.51 -2.76 -0.36
C LYS A 95 -9.46 -2.03 0.57
N GLY A 96 -9.27 -2.18 1.89
CA GLY A 96 -10.17 -1.69 2.93
C GLY A 96 -10.38 -2.75 4.00
#